data_AF-A0AA39SBF2-F1
#
_entry.id   AF-A0AA39SBF2-F1
#
_cell.length_a   1.000
_cell.length_b   1.000
_cell.length_c   1.000
_cell.angle_alpha   90.00
_cell.angle_beta   90.00
_cell.angle_gamma   90.00
#
_symmetry.space_group_name_H-M   'P 1'
#
loop_
_entity.id
_entity.type
_entity.pdbx_description
1 polymer ?
#
loop_
_entity_poly.entity_id
_entity_poly.type
_entity_poly.pdbx_seq_one_letter_code
_entity_poly.pdbx_strand_id
1 'polypeptide(L)'
;MFEMYIYTMGSRDYAKHMALLLGKDYFEKRVISRDDSIDKEKKSLDLVLGHESGVIILDDNYKVWPDHHKNLILMKFFTYFSKNSKRKSRKKDKLSESDGNGVLPYILTVLREIHGMFFSPNMSRDVRMLLREICGQILKGCIVFFIVVDENKYQPSITNQAEELGAECTTILDSSVTHVVVTARTKEITGDIVLWAQLKKKILVHPWWIYITYLLWQRQPEDKFPTSN
;
A
#
# COMPACT_ATOMS: atom_id res chain seq x y z
N MET A 1 14.99 14.85 -8.99
CA MET A 1 13.84 13.94 -9.18
C MET A 1 12.62 14.54 -8.52
N PHE A 2 12.58 14.66 -7.19
CA PHE A 2 11.45 15.28 -6.49
C PHE A 2 11.91 16.44 -5.60
N GLU A 3 11.05 17.44 -5.45
CA GLU A 3 11.12 18.40 -4.35
C GLU A 3 10.34 17.81 -3.16
N MET A 4 11.00 17.71 -2.00
CA MET A 4 10.44 16.97 -0.87
C MET A 4 9.77 17.88 0.16
N TYR A 5 8.64 17.40 0.68
CA TYR A 5 7.87 18.01 1.76
C TYR A 5 7.81 17.06 2.95
N ILE A 6 7.86 17.59 4.17
CA ILE A 6 7.41 16.89 5.37
C ILE A 6 5.98 17.37 5.65
N TYR A 7 5.02 16.46 5.74
CA TYR A 7 3.68 16.75 6.23
C TYR A 7 3.32 15.78 7.35
N THR A 8 3.34 16.26 8.59
CA THR A 8 3.07 15.45 9.79
C THR A 8 1.85 15.92 10.58
N MET A 9 1.20 14.97 11.26
CA MET A 9 0.17 15.26 12.28
C MET A 9 0.78 15.61 13.66
N GLY A 10 2.12 15.68 13.76
CA GLY A 10 2.82 16.18 14.94
C GLY A 10 2.76 17.71 15.08
N SER A 11 3.21 18.22 16.23
CA SER A 11 3.31 19.66 16.46
C SER A 11 4.39 20.30 15.58
N ARG A 12 4.33 21.63 15.44
CA ARG A 12 5.32 22.41 14.67
C ARG A 12 6.74 22.21 15.20
N ASP A 13 6.91 22.21 16.51
CA ASP A 13 8.22 22.00 17.12
C ASP A 13 8.76 20.61 16.82
N TYR A 14 7.93 19.57 16.94
CA TYR A 14 8.32 18.21 16.58
C TYR A 14 8.75 18.12 15.11
N ALA A 15 7.95 18.69 14.20
CA ALA A 15 8.24 18.67 12.76
C ALA A 15 9.58 19.34 12.43
N LYS A 16 9.86 20.51 13.05
CA LYS A 16 11.13 21.23 12.88
C LYS A 16 12.33 20.41 13.37
N HIS A 17 12.23 19.79 14.54
CA HIS A 17 13.31 18.95 15.05
C HIS A 17 13.57 17.74 14.14
N MET A 18 12.51 17.08 13.66
CA MET A 18 12.66 15.95 12.74
C MET A 18 13.26 16.35 11.40
N ALA A 19 12.88 17.51 10.84
CA ALA A 19 13.47 18.03 9.62
C ALA A 19 14.98 18.29 9.75
N LEU A 20 15.43 18.79 10.91
CA LEU A 20 16.85 18.98 11.20
C LEU A 20 17.62 17.64 11.24
N LEU A 21 17.03 16.60 11.84
CA LEU A 21 17.65 15.27 11.93
C LEU A 21 17.74 14.55 10.59
N LEU A 22 16.70 14.66 9.75
CA LEU A 22 16.63 13.95 8.46
C LEU A 22 17.47 14.62 7.36
N GLY A 23 17.73 15.91 7.49
CA GLY A 23 18.58 16.67 6.56
C GLY A 23 17.89 17.97 6.14
N LYS A 24 18.37 19.09 6.69
CA LYS A 24 17.78 20.41 6.51
C LYS A 24 17.69 20.83 5.03
N ASP A 25 18.70 20.49 4.24
CA ASP A 25 18.80 20.95 2.83
C ASP A 25 17.74 20.29 1.92
N TYR A 26 17.18 19.16 2.34
CA TYR A 26 16.13 18.46 1.59
C TYR A 26 14.77 19.14 1.73
N PHE A 27 14.46 19.63 2.93
CA PHE A 27 13.12 20.09 3.28
C PHE A 27 13.04 21.61 3.44
N GLU A 28 14.13 22.28 3.84
CA GLU A 28 14.20 23.73 4.01
C GLU A 28 12.95 24.33 4.70
N LYS A 29 12.07 25.00 3.92
CA LYS A 29 10.82 25.62 4.37
C LYS A 29 9.57 24.77 4.11
N ARG A 30 9.71 23.61 3.48
CA ARG A 30 8.65 22.66 3.08
C ARG A 30 8.31 21.68 4.20
N VAL A 31 8.01 22.23 5.38
CA VAL A 31 7.65 21.48 6.58
C VAL A 31 6.28 21.94 7.05
N ILE A 32 5.29 21.06 6.95
CA ILE A 32 3.90 21.27 7.31
C ILE A 32 3.59 20.40 8.52
N SER A 33 3.09 21.02 9.58
CA SER A 33 2.70 20.36 10.83
C SER A 33 1.19 20.42 11.04
N ARG A 34 0.70 19.70 12.04
CA ARG A 34 -0.71 19.77 12.44
C ARG A 34 -1.14 21.18 12.84
N ASP A 35 -0.21 21.97 13.36
CA ASP A 35 -0.48 23.34 13.82
C ASP A 35 -0.61 24.33 12.65
N ASP A 36 -0.30 23.88 11.42
CA ASP A 36 -0.48 24.64 10.18
C ASP A 36 -1.78 24.23 9.43
N SER A 37 -2.31 23.03 9.70
CA SER A 37 -3.56 22.53 9.11
C SER A 37 -4.82 23.18 9.71
N ILE A 38 -5.82 23.41 8.86
CA ILE A 38 -7.17 23.84 9.28
C ILE A 38 -7.88 22.70 10.03
N ASP A 39 -7.91 21.50 9.44
CA ASP A 39 -8.40 20.30 10.09
C ASP A 39 -7.24 19.57 10.77
N LYS A 40 -7.31 19.40 12.09
CA LYS A 40 -6.25 18.78 12.89
C LYS A 40 -6.24 17.26 12.85
N GLU A 41 -7.24 16.64 12.22
CA GLU A 41 -7.38 15.20 12.07
C GLU A 41 -7.16 14.73 10.62
N LYS A 42 -7.04 15.67 9.67
CA LYS A 42 -6.87 15.39 8.24
C LYS A 42 -5.75 16.23 7.61
N LYS A 43 -5.32 15.80 6.44
CA LYS A 43 -4.36 16.47 5.57
C LYS A 43 -5.03 16.73 4.21
N SER A 44 -4.64 17.82 3.58
CA SER A 44 -5.01 18.16 2.20
C SER A 44 -3.77 18.66 1.44
N LEU A 45 -3.85 18.77 0.13
CA LEU A 45 -2.74 19.32 -0.66
C LEU A 45 -2.71 20.86 -0.70
N ASP A 46 -3.62 21.55 0.00
CA ASP A 46 -3.77 23.01 -0.03
C ASP A 46 -2.52 23.78 0.44
N LEU A 47 -1.72 23.17 1.33
CA LEU A 47 -0.50 23.77 1.87
C LEU A 47 0.76 23.37 1.08
N VAL A 48 0.64 22.50 0.08
CA VAL A 48 1.75 22.05 -0.77
C VAL A 48 1.85 22.96 -1.98
N LEU A 49 3.03 23.55 -2.20
CA LEU A 49 3.25 24.42 -3.37
C LEU A 49 3.47 23.54 -4.61
N GLY A 50 2.38 23.22 -5.30
CA GLY A 50 2.40 22.44 -6.53
C GLY A 50 1.00 22.08 -6.99
N HIS A 51 0.83 21.87 -8.29
CA HIS A 51 -0.43 21.33 -8.81
C HIS A 51 -0.56 19.86 -8.41
N GLU A 52 -1.74 19.42 -7.95
CA GLU A 52 -1.96 18.05 -7.48
C GLU A 52 -1.53 16.98 -8.49
N SER A 53 -1.63 17.28 -9.79
CA SER A 53 -1.21 16.39 -10.87
C SER A 53 0.29 16.09 -10.86
N GLY A 54 1.10 16.84 -10.11
CA GLY A 54 2.54 16.61 -9.95
C GLY A 54 2.96 16.14 -8.55
N VAL A 55 2.00 15.91 -7.63
CA VAL A 55 2.29 15.60 -6.22
C VAL A 55 2.04 14.13 -5.92
N ILE A 56 3.03 13.45 -5.36
CA ILE A 56 2.92 12.08 -4.84
C ILE A 56 2.99 12.12 -3.32
N ILE A 57 2.11 11.38 -2.65
CA ILE A 57 2.04 11.28 -1.19
C ILE A 57 2.58 9.92 -0.79
N LEU A 58 3.56 9.89 0.12
CA LEU A 58 4.00 8.69 0.82
C LEU A 58 3.53 8.79 2.27
N ASP A 59 2.55 7.97 2.65
CA ASP A 59 1.99 7.99 4.01
C ASP A 59 1.52 6.58 4.39
N ASP A 60 1.64 6.22 5.65
CA ASP A 60 1.19 4.91 6.15
C ASP A 60 -0.26 4.94 6.64
N ASN A 61 -0.88 6.12 6.67
CA ASN A 61 -2.24 6.30 7.14
C ASN A 61 -3.16 6.82 6.02
N TYR A 62 -3.90 5.90 5.41
CA TYR A 62 -4.89 6.19 4.38
C TYR A 62 -5.91 7.26 4.81
N LYS A 63 -6.37 7.22 6.07
CA LYS A 63 -7.50 8.04 6.55
C LYS A 63 -7.24 9.53 6.59
N VAL A 64 -5.99 9.93 6.78
CA VAL A 64 -5.67 11.35 6.91
C VAL A 64 -5.71 12.06 5.56
N TRP A 65 -5.90 11.34 4.45
CA TRP A 65 -5.93 11.89 3.09
C TRP A 65 -7.24 11.61 2.34
N PRO A 66 -8.42 11.93 2.91
CA PRO A 66 -9.72 11.47 2.40
C PRO A 66 -10.01 11.86 0.94
N ASP A 67 -9.47 13.00 0.50
CA ASP A 67 -9.73 13.58 -0.82
C ASP A 67 -8.58 13.33 -1.83
N HIS A 68 -7.46 12.75 -1.38
CA HIS A 68 -6.22 12.63 -2.19
C HIS A 68 -5.68 11.20 -2.30
N HIS A 69 -6.53 10.18 -2.12
CA HIS A 69 -6.11 8.77 -2.24
C HIS A 69 -5.46 8.42 -3.59
N LYS A 70 -5.85 9.10 -4.68
CA LYS A 70 -5.25 8.89 -6.02
C LYS A 70 -3.80 9.35 -6.12
N ASN A 71 -3.33 10.19 -5.20
CA ASN A 71 -1.96 10.64 -5.10
C ASN A 71 -1.15 9.80 -4.09
N LEU A 72 -1.81 8.92 -3.34
CA LEU A 72 -1.24 8.21 -2.20
C LEU A 72 -0.64 6.86 -2.61
N ILE A 73 0.66 6.72 -2.36
CA ILE A 73 1.33 5.42 -2.24
C ILE A 73 1.26 5.05 -0.75
N LEU A 74 0.36 4.13 -0.40
CA LEU A 74 0.20 3.67 0.98
C LEU A 74 1.43 2.87 1.42
N MET A 75 2.07 3.34 2.48
CA MET A 75 3.29 2.74 3.03
C MET A 75 2.97 1.75 4.15
N LYS A 76 3.84 0.75 4.34
CA LYS A 76 3.81 -0.06 5.55
C LYS A 76 4.17 0.82 6.76
N PHE A 77 3.35 0.78 7.81
CA PHE A 77 3.68 1.39 9.10
C PHE A 77 5.05 0.92 9.61
N PHE A 78 5.94 1.87 9.92
CA PHE A 78 7.32 1.58 10.31
C PHE A 78 7.44 1.41 11.84
N THR A 79 7.92 0.24 12.26
CA THR A 79 8.10 -0.13 13.67
C THR A 79 9.55 -0.49 13.98
N TYR A 80 10.35 0.49 14.38
CA TYR A 80 11.68 0.22 14.93
C TYR A 80 11.62 -0.11 16.43
N PHE A 81 10.99 0.77 17.22
CA PHE A 81 10.81 0.58 18.66
C PHE A 81 9.53 -0.22 18.94
N SER A 82 9.66 -1.54 19.05
CA SER A 82 8.54 -2.40 19.43
C SER A 82 8.01 -2.01 20.82
N LYS A 83 6.73 -1.65 20.90
CA LYS A 83 6.06 -1.19 22.14
C LYS A 83 5.96 -2.27 23.25
N ASN A 84 6.64 -3.41 23.17
CA ASN A 84 6.67 -4.44 24.21
C ASN A 84 7.96 -5.28 24.20
N SER A 85 9.01 -4.80 24.88
CA SER A 85 10.19 -5.61 25.22
C SER A 85 9.91 -6.70 26.27
N LYS A 86 8.66 -6.83 26.76
CA LYS A 86 8.26 -7.82 27.78
C LYS A 86 7.38 -8.97 27.28
N ARG A 87 7.01 -9.01 25.99
CA ARG A 87 6.25 -10.15 25.41
C ARG A 87 6.98 -10.72 24.21
N LYS A 88 8.01 -11.52 24.47
CA LYS A 88 8.46 -12.55 23.53
C LYS A 88 7.33 -13.57 23.36
N SER A 89 6.50 -13.44 22.32
CA SER A 89 5.91 -14.58 21.60
C SER A 89 4.99 -14.14 20.44
N ARG A 90 5.28 -14.71 19.25
CA ARG A 90 4.36 -15.00 18.15
C ARG A 90 3.90 -13.86 17.24
N LYS A 91 4.83 -13.34 16.46
CA LYS A 91 4.94 -13.42 14.98
C LYS A 91 5.93 -12.33 14.60
N LYS A 92 7.12 -12.72 14.14
CA LYS A 92 8.01 -11.80 13.43
C LYS A 92 7.15 -11.14 12.35
N ASP A 93 7.08 -9.82 12.35
CA ASP A 93 6.51 -9.10 11.21
C ASP A 93 7.22 -9.65 9.97
N LYS A 94 6.46 -10.26 9.05
CA LYS A 94 7.00 -10.91 7.85
C LYS A 94 7.75 -9.94 6.92
N LEU A 95 7.73 -8.63 7.22
CA LEU A 95 8.57 -7.61 6.58
C LEU A 95 9.35 -6.78 7.61
N SER A 96 9.74 -7.38 8.72
CA SER A 96 10.82 -6.80 9.53
C SER A 96 12.11 -6.82 8.69
N GLU A 97 13.02 -5.89 8.94
CA GLU A 97 14.23 -5.62 8.14
C GLU A 97 15.22 -6.81 7.98
N SER A 98 14.84 -8.04 8.35
CA SER A 98 15.66 -9.24 8.17
C SER A 98 15.86 -9.67 6.72
N ASP A 99 15.10 -9.11 5.77
CA ASP A 99 15.17 -9.50 4.36
C ASP A 99 16.09 -8.58 3.52
N GLY A 100 16.97 -7.81 4.18
CA GLY A 100 18.12 -7.14 3.57
C GLY A 100 17.83 -5.87 2.77
N ASN A 101 16.60 -5.68 2.24
CA ASN A 101 16.30 -4.55 1.37
C ASN A 101 15.18 -3.60 1.86
N GLY A 102 14.41 -3.90 2.91
CA GLY A 102 13.36 -2.99 3.39
C GLY A 102 12.30 -2.60 2.33
N VAL A 103 11.39 -1.68 2.67
CA VAL A 103 10.31 -1.22 1.75
C VAL A 103 10.80 -0.12 0.80
N LEU A 104 11.73 0.72 1.26
CA LEU A 104 12.13 1.95 0.57
C LEU A 104 12.72 1.73 -0.83
N PRO A 105 13.54 0.70 -1.12
CA PRO A 105 14.07 0.48 -2.47
C PRO A 105 13.00 0.13 -3.50
N TYR A 106 11.94 -0.58 -3.12
CA TYR A 106 10.81 -0.86 -3.99
C TYR A 106 10.10 0.44 -4.36
N ILE A 107 9.81 1.28 -3.36
CA ILE A 107 9.18 2.57 -3.56
C ILE A 107 10.06 3.50 -4.39
N LEU A 108 11.38 3.51 -4.16
CA LEU A 108 12.32 4.29 -4.97
C LEU A 108 12.31 3.87 -6.45
N THR A 109 12.13 2.58 -6.73
CA THR A 109 11.99 2.06 -8.10
C THR A 109 10.73 2.62 -8.76
N VAL A 110 9.61 2.55 -8.06
CA VAL A 110 8.31 3.11 -8.52
C VAL A 110 8.42 4.62 -8.75
N LEU A 111 9.01 5.37 -7.82
CA LEU A 111 9.19 6.82 -7.94
C LEU A 111 10.05 7.21 -9.15
N ARG A 112 11.09 6.44 -9.45
CA ARG A 112 11.93 6.64 -10.66
C ARG A 112 11.15 6.39 -11.94
N GLU A 113 10.36 5.34 -11.97
CA GLU A 113 9.50 5.00 -13.12
C GLU A 113 8.47 6.11 -13.37
N ILE A 114 7.74 6.54 -12.32
CA ILE A 114 6.76 7.62 -12.42
C ILE A 114 7.43 8.91 -12.90
N HIS A 115 8.58 9.28 -12.34
CA HIS A 115 9.29 10.47 -12.78
C HIS A 115 9.71 10.37 -14.25
N GLY A 116 10.22 9.21 -14.69
CA GLY A 116 10.55 8.95 -16.09
C GLY A 116 9.35 9.12 -17.01
N MET A 117 8.22 8.51 -16.67
CA MET A 117 6.97 8.65 -17.43
C MET A 117 6.46 10.09 -17.43
N PHE A 118 6.45 10.75 -16.27
CA PHE A 118 5.92 12.11 -16.09
C PHE A 118 6.65 13.15 -16.94
N PHE A 119 7.94 12.96 -17.23
CA PHE A 119 8.71 13.87 -18.09
C PHE A 119 8.94 13.36 -19.52
N SER A 120 8.48 12.15 -19.86
CA SER A 120 8.60 11.58 -21.22
C SER A 120 7.63 12.26 -22.21
N PRO A 121 7.99 12.43 -23.49
CA PRO A 121 7.06 12.93 -24.49
C PRO A 121 5.85 11.99 -24.63
N ASN A 122 4.66 12.53 -24.89
CA ASN A 122 3.39 11.81 -25.10
C ASN A 122 2.81 11.04 -23.89
N MET A 123 3.38 11.21 -22.70
CA MET A 123 2.83 10.66 -21.47
C MET A 123 1.97 11.68 -20.71
N SER A 124 1.10 11.18 -19.84
CA SER A 124 0.29 12.02 -18.94
C SER A 124 1.18 12.87 -18.04
N ARG A 125 0.80 14.14 -17.84
CA ARG A 125 1.37 15.05 -16.84
C ARG A 125 0.59 15.04 -15.53
N ASP A 126 -0.09 13.92 -15.27
CA ASP A 126 -0.85 13.67 -14.06
C ASP A 126 -0.38 12.36 -13.42
N VAL A 127 0.35 12.49 -12.31
CA VAL A 127 0.88 11.36 -11.52
C VAL A 127 -0.22 10.41 -11.08
N ARG A 128 -1.47 10.88 -10.90
CA ARG A 128 -2.61 10.01 -10.53
C ARG A 128 -2.92 9.00 -11.63
N MET A 129 -2.77 9.41 -12.89
CA MET A 129 -2.95 8.52 -14.04
C MET A 129 -1.78 7.55 -14.16
N LEU A 130 -0.55 8.02 -13.95
CA LEU A 130 0.66 7.19 -14.01
C LEU A 130 0.69 6.14 -12.90
N LEU A 131 0.34 6.54 -11.67
CA LEU A 131 0.18 5.65 -10.52
C LEU A 131 -0.82 4.53 -10.83
N ARG A 132 -1.99 4.88 -11.39
CA ARG A 132 -3.01 3.90 -11.79
C ARG A 132 -2.51 2.95 -12.88
N GLU A 133 -1.76 3.46 -13.86
CA GLU A 133 -1.22 2.66 -14.95
C GLU A 133 -0.21 1.61 -14.44
N ILE A 134 0.76 2.04 -13.62
CA ILE A 134 1.77 1.17 -13.02
C ILE A 134 1.11 0.16 -12.09
N CYS A 135 0.25 0.61 -11.18
CA CYS A 135 -0.42 -0.24 -10.21
C CYS A 135 -1.25 -1.32 -10.92
N GLY A 136 -2.00 -0.93 -11.95
CA GLY A 136 -2.87 -1.81 -12.74
C GLY A 136 -2.16 -2.88 -13.59
N GLN A 137 -0.81 -2.88 -13.66
CA GLN A 137 -0.08 -3.97 -14.30
C GLN A 137 0.34 -5.08 -13.31
N ILE A 138 0.30 -4.83 -11.99
CA ILE A 138 0.94 -5.71 -10.99
C ILE A 138 0.27 -7.08 -10.92
N LEU A 139 -1.06 -7.12 -10.89
CA LEU A 139 -1.87 -8.35 -10.85
C LEU A 139 -2.69 -8.54 -12.13
N LYS A 140 -2.29 -7.91 -13.23
CA LYS A 140 -2.96 -8.07 -14.52
C LYS A 140 -3.01 -9.55 -14.94
N GLY A 141 -4.21 -9.99 -15.32
CA GLY A 141 -4.49 -11.39 -15.69
C GLY A 141 -4.82 -12.30 -14.50
N CYS A 142 -4.80 -11.79 -13.28
CA CYS A 142 -5.33 -12.52 -12.12
C CYS A 142 -6.84 -12.33 -12.03
N ILE A 143 -7.60 -13.41 -12.18
CA ILE A 143 -9.02 -13.47 -11.79
C ILE A 143 -9.10 -14.00 -10.35
N VAL A 144 -9.60 -13.20 -9.43
CA VAL A 144 -9.54 -13.44 -7.98
C VAL A 144 -10.94 -13.64 -7.41
N PHE A 145 -11.12 -14.78 -6.75
CA PHE A 145 -12.34 -15.09 -6.00
C PHE A 145 -12.07 -14.98 -4.49
N PHE A 146 -12.92 -14.26 -3.76
CA PHE A 146 -12.76 -14.01 -2.33
C PHE A 146 -13.76 -14.80 -1.49
N ILE A 147 -13.25 -15.50 -0.48
CA ILE A 147 -14.09 -16.14 0.54
C ILE A 147 -14.01 -15.31 1.81
N VAL A 148 -15.05 -14.51 2.06
CA VAL A 148 -15.30 -13.70 3.25
C VAL A 148 -14.05 -12.96 3.74
N VAL A 149 -13.93 -11.71 3.33
CA VAL A 149 -12.86 -10.83 3.81
C VAL A 149 -13.48 -9.90 4.85
N ASP A 150 -12.98 -9.95 6.08
CA ASP A 150 -13.31 -8.95 7.09
C ASP A 150 -12.96 -7.55 6.56
N GLU A 151 -13.98 -6.71 6.40
CA GLU A 151 -13.78 -5.33 5.99
C GLU A 151 -13.22 -4.52 7.16
N ASN A 152 -11.95 -4.12 7.04
CA ASN A 152 -11.45 -3.03 7.86
C ASN A 152 -11.93 -1.71 7.24
N LYS A 153 -12.97 -1.08 7.81
CA LYS A 153 -13.53 0.22 7.34
C LYS A 153 -12.51 1.38 7.26
N TYR A 154 -11.31 1.12 7.75
CA TYR A 154 -10.24 2.07 7.97
C TYR A 154 -9.09 1.97 6.98
N GLN A 155 -9.15 1.02 6.05
CA GLN A 155 -8.25 0.84 4.91
C GLN A 155 -9.10 0.52 3.68
N PRO A 156 -8.56 0.68 2.45
CA PRO A 156 -9.21 0.12 1.27
C PRO A 156 -9.50 -1.36 1.50
N SER A 157 -10.67 -1.82 1.06
CA SER A 157 -11.00 -3.25 1.11
C SER A 157 -9.94 -4.03 0.32
N ILE A 158 -9.69 -5.28 0.71
CA ILE A 158 -8.71 -6.10 -0.04
C ILE A 158 -9.11 -6.29 -1.50
N THR A 159 -10.43 -6.27 -1.77
CA THR A 159 -10.99 -6.35 -3.12
C THR A 159 -10.62 -5.12 -3.92
N ASN A 160 -10.81 -3.92 -3.35
CA ASN A 160 -10.41 -2.67 -4.01
C ASN A 160 -8.89 -2.64 -4.25
N GLN A 161 -8.09 -3.10 -3.27
CA GLN A 161 -6.63 -3.20 -3.45
C GLN A 161 -6.28 -4.12 -4.63
N ALA A 162 -6.95 -5.27 -4.76
CA ALA A 162 -6.72 -6.18 -5.87
C ALA A 162 -7.11 -5.56 -7.23
N GLU A 163 -8.25 -4.87 -7.30
CA GLU A 163 -8.71 -4.19 -8.51
C GLU A 163 -7.77 -3.04 -8.92
N GLU A 164 -7.30 -2.24 -7.96
CA GLU A 164 -6.31 -1.18 -8.21
C GLU A 164 -4.98 -1.74 -8.72
N LEU A 165 -4.59 -2.92 -8.24
CA LEU A 165 -3.45 -3.68 -8.73
C LEU A 165 -3.69 -4.33 -10.10
N GLY A 166 -4.89 -4.20 -10.68
CA GLY A 166 -5.24 -4.70 -12.01
C GLY A 166 -5.76 -6.14 -12.06
N ALA A 167 -6.10 -6.73 -10.92
CA ALA A 167 -6.82 -8.00 -10.90
C ALA A 167 -8.31 -7.81 -11.25
N GLU A 168 -8.91 -8.86 -11.78
CA GLU A 168 -10.36 -8.96 -11.99
C GLU A 168 -10.98 -9.72 -10.81
N CYS A 169 -11.79 -9.04 -10.01
CA CYS A 169 -12.45 -9.65 -8.86
C CYS A 169 -13.81 -10.23 -9.25
N THR A 170 -14.09 -11.48 -8.89
CA THR A 170 -15.34 -12.17 -9.24
C THR A 170 -16.03 -12.79 -8.03
N THR A 171 -17.36 -12.83 -8.09
CA THR A 171 -18.24 -13.54 -7.14
C THR A 171 -18.68 -14.91 -7.67
N ILE A 172 -18.24 -15.28 -8.87
CA ILE A 172 -18.57 -16.56 -9.52
C ILE A 172 -17.36 -17.48 -9.41
N LEU A 173 -17.56 -18.66 -8.83
CA LEU A 173 -16.54 -19.70 -8.74
C LEU A 173 -16.62 -20.61 -9.97
N ASP A 174 -15.78 -20.36 -10.98
CA ASP A 174 -15.72 -21.15 -12.21
C ASP A 174 -14.27 -21.41 -12.69
N SER A 175 -14.13 -22.01 -13.88
CA SER A 175 -12.82 -22.35 -14.44
C SER A 175 -11.92 -21.15 -14.75
N SER A 176 -12.47 -19.94 -14.90
CA SER A 176 -11.69 -18.72 -15.17
C SER A 176 -10.89 -18.25 -13.96
N VAL A 177 -11.36 -18.54 -12.74
CA VAL A 177 -10.70 -18.15 -11.50
C VAL A 177 -9.26 -18.64 -11.47
N THR A 178 -8.33 -17.76 -11.17
CA THR A 178 -6.89 -18.07 -11.06
C THR A 178 -6.47 -18.20 -9.60
N HIS A 179 -6.97 -17.31 -8.75
CA HIS A 179 -6.62 -17.21 -7.33
C HIS A 179 -7.87 -17.28 -6.47
N VAL A 180 -7.76 -18.01 -5.37
CA VAL A 180 -8.78 -18.08 -4.32
C VAL A 180 -8.17 -17.50 -3.05
N VAL A 181 -8.76 -16.41 -2.57
CA VAL A 181 -8.30 -15.68 -1.37
C VAL A 181 -9.20 -16.06 -0.21
N VAL A 182 -8.61 -16.63 0.84
CA VAL A 182 -9.36 -17.19 1.98
C VAL A 182 -8.84 -16.65 3.30
N THR A 183 -9.75 -16.12 4.13
CA THR A 183 -9.45 -15.85 5.54
C THR A 183 -9.61 -17.13 6.36
N ALA A 184 -8.67 -17.39 7.26
CA ALA A 184 -8.57 -18.67 7.99
C ALA A 184 -9.68 -18.93 9.05
N ARG A 185 -10.83 -18.24 8.98
CA ARG A 185 -11.76 -18.19 10.12
C ARG A 185 -12.81 -19.30 10.18
N THR A 186 -13.18 -19.99 9.10
CA THR A 186 -14.17 -21.07 9.20
C THR A 186 -13.93 -22.19 8.18
N LYS A 187 -13.33 -23.31 8.64
CA LYS A 187 -13.15 -24.54 7.84
C LYS A 187 -14.47 -25.09 7.29
N GLU A 188 -15.59 -24.89 8.01
CA GLU A 188 -16.91 -25.42 7.65
C GLU A 188 -17.54 -24.77 6.42
N ILE A 189 -17.32 -23.46 6.19
CA ILE A 189 -17.88 -22.72 5.03
C ILE A 189 -16.95 -22.82 3.82
N THR A 190 -15.66 -23.01 4.06
CA THR A 190 -14.61 -22.89 3.04
C THR A 190 -14.12 -24.23 2.49
N GLY A 191 -14.48 -25.36 3.13
CA GLY A 191 -13.98 -26.69 2.80
C GLY A 191 -14.18 -27.09 1.33
N ASP A 192 -15.41 -26.96 0.80
CA ASP A 192 -15.73 -27.35 -0.57
C ASP A 192 -15.01 -26.47 -1.61
N ILE A 193 -14.86 -25.17 -1.32
CA ILE A 193 -14.20 -24.23 -2.22
C ILE A 193 -12.69 -24.46 -2.22
N VAL A 194 -12.09 -24.71 -1.05
CA VAL A 194 -10.68 -25.07 -0.93
C VAL A 194 -10.39 -26.38 -1.65
N LEU A 195 -11.24 -27.41 -1.46
CA LEU A 195 -11.11 -28.68 -2.15
C LEU A 195 -11.24 -28.52 -3.66
N TRP A 196 -12.23 -27.75 -4.12
CA TRP A 196 -12.39 -27.42 -5.53
C TRP A 196 -11.14 -26.72 -6.09
N ALA A 197 -10.59 -25.74 -5.37
CA ALA A 197 -9.40 -25.01 -5.78
C ALA A 197 -8.21 -25.96 -5.94
N GLN A 198 -8.02 -26.89 -4.99
CA GLN A 198 -6.97 -27.91 -5.07
C GLN A 198 -7.16 -28.85 -6.25
N LEU A 199 -8.38 -29.39 -6.45
CA LEU A 199 -8.70 -30.29 -7.57
C LEU A 199 -8.52 -29.62 -8.93
N LYS A 200 -8.87 -28.33 -9.04
CA LYS A 200 -8.71 -27.52 -10.25
C LYS A 200 -7.36 -26.82 -10.34
N LYS A 201 -6.43 -27.10 -9.42
CA LYS A 201 -5.07 -26.54 -9.35
C LYS A 201 -5.05 -25.00 -9.38
N LYS A 202 -6.01 -24.37 -8.70
CA LYS A 202 -6.07 -22.91 -8.49
C LYS A 202 -5.13 -22.51 -7.37
N ILE A 203 -4.67 -21.26 -7.40
CA ILE A 203 -3.73 -20.75 -6.42
C ILE A 203 -4.50 -20.32 -5.17
N LEU A 204 -4.19 -20.93 -4.02
CA LEU A 204 -4.84 -20.65 -2.75
C LEU A 204 -3.94 -19.77 -1.88
N VAL A 205 -4.40 -18.58 -1.52
CA VAL A 205 -3.59 -17.57 -0.84
C VAL A 205 -4.32 -16.90 0.31
N HIS A 206 -3.57 -16.54 1.34
CA HIS A 206 -4.07 -15.66 2.40
C HIS A 206 -4.21 -14.23 1.85
N PRO A 207 -5.21 -13.44 2.29
CA PRO A 207 -5.35 -12.01 1.96
C PRO A 207 -4.10 -11.14 2.17
N TRP A 208 -3.14 -11.61 2.97
CA TRP A 208 -1.87 -10.90 3.20
C TRP A 208 -1.03 -10.82 1.92
N TRP A 209 -1.23 -11.74 0.97
CA TRP A 209 -0.57 -11.69 -0.34
C TRP A 209 -0.92 -10.41 -1.10
N ILE A 210 -2.22 -10.10 -1.23
CA ILE A 210 -2.69 -8.87 -1.89
C ILE A 210 -2.23 -7.66 -1.09
N TYR A 211 -2.42 -7.67 0.24
CA TYR A 211 -2.06 -6.54 1.08
C TYR A 211 -0.56 -6.19 0.98
N ILE A 212 0.33 -7.17 1.03
CA ILE A 212 1.77 -6.92 0.88
C ILE A 212 2.14 -6.54 -0.55
N THR A 213 1.51 -7.15 -1.55
CA THR A 213 1.68 -6.73 -2.95
C THR A 213 1.30 -5.26 -3.14
N TYR A 214 0.21 -4.82 -2.51
CA TYR A 214 -0.29 -3.44 -2.54
C TYR A 214 0.69 -2.47 -1.85
N LEU A 215 1.22 -2.82 -0.68
CA LEU A 215 2.17 -1.96 0.03
C LEU A 215 3.55 -1.87 -0.63
N LEU A 216 3.99 -2.92 -1.32
CA LEU A 216 5.30 -2.97 -1.97
C LEU A 216 5.26 -2.53 -3.43
N TRP A 217 4.07 -2.34 -4.01
CA TRP A 217 3.89 -2.04 -5.44
C TRP A 217 4.59 -3.09 -6.32
N GLN A 218 4.55 -4.35 -5.90
CA GLN A 218 5.21 -5.45 -6.58
C GLN A 218 4.52 -6.78 -6.27
N ARG A 219 4.23 -7.57 -7.31
CA ARG A 219 3.62 -8.91 -7.16
C ARG A 219 4.50 -9.78 -6.28
N GLN A 220 3.95 -10.18 -5.14
CA GLN A 220 4.64 -11.08 -4.24
C GLN A 220 4.43 -12.54 -4.67
N PRO A 221 5.39 -13.42 -4.39
CA PRO A 221 5.25 -14.83 -4.70
C PRO A 221 4.20 -15.47 -3.77
N GLU A 222 3.24 -16.17 -4.36
CA GLU A 222 2.02 -16.66 -3.71
C GLU A 222 2.32 -17.73 -2.64
N ASP A 223 3.36 -18.53 -2.85
CA ASP A 223 3.83 -19.58 -1.95
C ASP A 223 4.27 -19.08 -0.56
N LYS A 224 4.66 -17.80 -0.43
CA LYS A 224 4.98 -17.17 0.87
C LYS A 224 3.75 -16.86 1.72
N PHE A 225 2.55 -16.99 1.16
CA PHE A 225 1.28 -16.63 1.77
C PHE A 225 0.26 -17.79 1.76
N PRO A 226 0.63 -18.99 2.24
CA PRO A 226 -0.30 -20.11 2.26
C PRO A 226 -1.46 -19.83 3.23
N THR A 227 -2.64 -20.32 2.89
CA THR A 227 -3.75 -20.44 3.84
C THR A 227 -3.38 -21.54 4.84
N SER A 228 -3.34 -21.22 6.14
CA SER A 228 -2.94 -22.19 7.18
C SER A 228 -3.79 -23.46 7.13
N ASN A 229 -3.14 -24.65 7.11
CA ASN A 229 -3.79 -25.95 7.36
C ASN A 229 -4.29 -26.05 8.80
#